data_AF-A0A930QCM4-F1
#
_entry.id   AF-A0A930QCM4-F1
#
_cell.length_a   1.000
_cell.length_b   1.000
_cell.length_c   1.000
_cell.angle_alpha   90.00
_cell.angle_beta   90.00
_cell.angle_gamma   90.00
#
_symmetry.space_group_name_H-M   'P 1'
#
loop_
_entity.id
_entity.type
_entity.pdbx_description
1 polymer ?
#
loop_
_entity_poly.entity_id
_entity_poly.type
_entity_poly.pdbx_seq_one_letter_code
_entity_poly.pdbx_strand_id
1 'polypeptide(L)'
;MHEKPRRRDASIISPAMAAQILWMGTWLVLLSFAFLTQPIFAACFAGQAEQYTAYFLLFVLASLMNGFNVRSSGFGIFRDLGANPGFLRVWGGIVLIMAAIINAPLLPHEIGAWIGAMFSCTPIHPSGWVLAFLLAATMLPVDLLRKAMVRALR
;
A
#
# COMPACT_ATOMS: atom_id res chain seq x y z
N MET A 1 -10.35 -26.03 16.37
CA MET A 1 -11.50 -25.27 16.93
C MET A 1 -11.50 -25.41 18.46
N HIS A 2 -10.45 -24.94 19.13
CA HIS A 2 -10.30 -25.07 20.60
C HIS A 2 -10.48 -23.73 21.34
N GLU A 3 -10.71 -22.64 20.62
CA GLU A 3 -10.97 -21.33 21.23
C GLU A 3 -12.40 -21.27 21.78
N LYS A 4 -12.55 -20.59 22.93
CA LYS A 4 -13.85 -20.37 23.56
C LYS A 4 -14.78 -19.58 22.63
N PRO A 5 -16.09 -19.89 22.57
CA PRO A 5 -17.04 -19.12 21.79
C PRO A 5 -16.96 -17.62 22.11
N ARG A 6 -16.89 -16.78 21.06
CA ARG A 6 -16.92 -15.33 21.21
C ARG A 6 -18.27 -14.90 21.78
N ARG A 7 -18.24 -14.01 22.77
CA ARG A 7 -19.44 -13.40 23.33
C ARG A 7 -20.07 -12.44 22.32
N ARG A 8 -21.40 -12.25 22.38
CA ARG A 8 -22.15 -11.37 21.47
C ARG A 8 -21.82 -9.88 21.65
N ASP A 9 -21.33 -9.51 22.83
CA ASP A 9 -20.94 -8.15 23.22
C ASP A 9 -19.42 -7.90 23.04
N ALA A 10 -18.67 -8.86 22.50
CA ALA A 10 -17.24 -8.69 22.29
C ALA A 10 -16.98 -7.62 21.21
N SER A 11 -16.11 -6.66 21.52
CA SER A 11 -15.66 -5.65 20.55
C SER A 11 -15.07 -6.31 19.29
N ILE A 12 -15.46 -5.80 18.13
CA ILE A 12 -14.91 -6.20 16.82
C ILE A 12 -13.43 -5.82 16.74
N ILE A 13 -13.07 -4.66 17.27
CA ILE A 13 -11.69 -4.17 17.32
C ILE A 13 -11.09 -4.55 18.67
N SER A 14 -10.10 -5.44 18.64
CA SER A 14 -9.29 -5.75 19.82
C SER A 14 -8.22 -4.68 20.05
N PRO A 15 -7.71 -4.51 21.29
CA PRO A 15 -6.62 -3.57 21.56
C PRO A 15 -5.37 -3.81 20.70
N ALA A 16 -5.06 -5.08 20.40
CA ALA A 16 -3.95 -5.44 19.52
C ALA A 16 -4.17 -4.99 18.06
N MET A 17 -5.41 -5.07 17.57
CA MET A 17 -5.78 -4.56 16.25
C MET A 17 -5.72 -3.03 16.21
N ALA A 18 -6.22 -2.35 17.25
CA ALA A 18 -6.16 -0.89 17.35
C ALA A 18 -4.70 -0.39 17.31
N ALA A 19 -3.80 -1.03 18.06
CA ALA A 19 -2.37 -0.71 18.03
C ALA A 19 -1.76 -0.91 16.64
N GLN A 20 -2.14 -1.97 15.92
CA GLN A 20 -1.69 -2.19 14.54
C GLN A 20 -2.19 -1.11 13.58
N ILE A 21 -3.47 -0.73 13.67
CA ILE A 21 -4.08 0.32 12.83
C ILE A 21 -3.36 1.65 13.07
N LEU A 22 -3.16 2.04 14.32
CA LEU A 22 -2.47 3.28 14.67
C LEU A 22 -1.02 3.27 14.17
N TRP A 23 -0.28 2.19 14.43
CA TRP A 23 1.13 2.09 14.03
C TRP A 23 1.32 2.18 12.50
N MET A 24 0.53 1.42 11.74
CA MET A 24 0.56 1.44 10.27
C MET A 24 0.05 2.76 9.70
N GLY A 25 -1.03 3.30 10.28
CA GLY A 25 -1.59 4.59 9.87
C GLY A 25 -0.59 5.73 10.07
N THR A 26 0.05 5.80 11.24
CA THR A 26 1.09 6.78 11.54
C THR A 26 2.26 6.68 10.57
N TRP A 27 2.74 5.46 10.27
CA TRP A 27 3.82 5.28 9.30
C TRP A 27 3.42 5.78 7.91
N LEU A 28 2.22 5.44 7.44
CA LEU A 28 1.74 5.91 6.14
C LEU A 28 1.61 7.43 6.09
N VAL A 29 1.10 8.07 7.16
CA VAL A 29 1.03 9.54 7.24
C VAL A 29 2.43 10.15 7.16
N LEU A 30 3.39 9.66 7.94
CA LEU A 30 4.77 10.17 7.92
C LEU A 30 5.40 10.01 6.53
N LEU A 31 5.21 8.84 5.91
CA LEU A 31 5.70 8.57 4.56
C LEU A 31 5.05 9.50 3.52
N SER A 32 3.75 9.74 3.62
CA SER A 32 3.01 10.65 2.74
C SER A 32 3.50 12.09 2.87
N PHE A 33 3.65 12.59 4.11
CA PHE A 33 4.18 13.92 4.34
C PHE A 33 5.61 14.03 3.83
N ALA A 34 6.47 13.05 4.10
CA ALA A 34 7.84 13.05 3.60
C ALA A 34 7.86 13.10 2.06
N PHE A 35 7.08 12.25 1.38
CA PHE A 35 7.02 12.19 -0.08
C PHE A 35 6.56 13.50 -0.72
N LEU A 36 5.58 14.18 -0.13
CA LEU A 36 5.00 15.40 -0.68
C LEU A 36 5.79 16.66 -0.31
N THR A 37 6.46 16.69 0.84
CA THR A 37 7.11 17.91 1.35
C THR A 37 8.61 17.95 1.13
N GLN A 38 9.29 16.80 1.05
CA GLN A 38 10.75 16.79 0.96
C GLN A 38 11.23 17.04 -0.46
N PRO A 39 12.21 17.95 -0.67
CA PRO A 39 12.70 18.31 -2.00
C PRO A 39 13.43 17.16 -2.69
N ILE A 40 13.95 16.19 -1.93
CA ILE A 40 14.64 15.01 -2.48
C ILE A 40 13.69 14.20 -3.36
N PHE A 41 12.44 14.02 -2.95
CA PHE A 41 11.47 13.27 -3.75
C PHE A 41 10.95 14.12 -4.92
N ALA A 42 10.71 15.41 -4.72
CA ALA A 42 10.31 16.31 -5.79
C ALA A 42 11.36 16.36 -6.92
N ALA A 43 12.65 16.33 -6.58
CA ALA A 43 13.76 16.30 -7.53
C ALA A 43 13.83 15.01 -8.37
N CYS A 44 13.16 13.93 -7.96
CA CYS A 44 13.08 12.69 -8.74
C CYS A 44 12.06 12.75 -9.89
N PHE A 45 11.22 13.78 -9.96
CA PHE A 45 10.15 13.89 -10.96
C PHE A 45 10.34 15.13 -11.84
N ALA A 46 9.89 15.04 -13.11
CA ALA A 46 10.00 16.15 -14.05
C ALA A 46 9.01 17.29 -13.74
N GLY A 47 7.96 17.01 -12.97
CA GLY A 47 7.00 18.01 -12.55
C GLY A 47 6.05 17.54 -11.46
N GLN A 48 5.26 18.47 -10.93
CA GLN A 48 4.34 18.21 -9.82
C GLN A 48 3.24 17.21 -10.16
N ALA A 49 2.70 17.24 -11.38
CA ALA A 49 1.67 16.29 -11.81
C ALA A 49 2.18 14.83 -11.80
N GLU A 50 3.43 14.65 -12.22
CA GLU A 50 4.10 13.35 -12.17
C GLU A 50 4.33 12.89 -10.73
N GLN A 51 4.80 13.79 -9.86
CA GLN A 51 4.97 13.51 -8.43
C GLN A 51 3.64 13.12 -7.77
N TYR A 52 2.53 13.81 -8.06
CA TYR A 52 1.21 13.46 -7.51
C TYR A 52 0.71 12.11 -8.02
N THR A 53 0.97 11.77 -9.27
CA THR A 53 0.64 10.45 -9.81
C THR A 53 1.47 9.36 -9.14
N ALA A 54 2.76 9.62 -8.89
CA ALA A 54 3.64 8.71 -8.15
C ALA A 54 3.22 8.59 -6.67
N TYR A 55 2.72 9.66 -6.04
CA TYR A 55 2.15 9.61 -4.71
C TYR A 55 0.87 8.78 -4.65
N PHE A 56 -0.01 8.92 -5.64
CA PHE A 56 -1.20 8.07 -5.77
C PHE A 56 -0.81 6.60 -5.88
N LEU A 57 0.16 6.28 -6.75
CA LEU A 57 0.71 4.92 -6.88
C LEU A 57 1.29 4.41 -5.54
N LEU A 58 2.11 5.22 -4.87
CA LEU A 58 2.68 4.91 -3.54
C LEU A 58 1.56 4.55 -2.56
N PHE A 59 0.50 5.35 -2.47
CA PHE A 59 -0.59 5.14 -1.53
C PHE A 59 -1.34 3.82 -1.78
N VAL A 60 -1.62 3.50 -3.05
CA VAL A 60 -2.25 2.23 -3.43
C VAL A 60 -1.33 1.05 -3.17
N LEU A 61 -0.05 1.14 -3.56
CA LEU A 61 0.92 0.08 -3.30
C LEU A 61 1.14 -0.14 -1.79
N ALA A 62 1.21 0.93 -0.99
CA ALA A 62 1.35 0.83 0.45
C ALA A 62 0.14 0.13 1.09
N SER A 63 -1.07 0.42 0.59
CA SER A 63 -2.31 -0.27 1.00
C SER A 63 -2.27 -1.76 0.63
N LEU A 64 -1.77 -2.09 -0.56
CA LEU A 64 -1.57 -3.46 -1.00
C LEU A 64 -0.52 -4.22 -0.16
N MET A 65 0.58 -3.56 0.21
CA MET A 65 1.61 -4.12 1.11
C MET A 65 1.04 -4.36 2.52
N ASN A 66 0.26 -3.41 3.04
CA ASN A 66 -0.45 -3.59 4.31
C ASN A 66 -1.45 -4.75 4.27
N GLY A 67 -2.06 -5.02 3.11
CA GLY A 67 -2.92 -6.20 2.90
C GLY A 67 -2.22 -7.51 3.25
N PHE A 68 -0.92 -7.64 2.98
CA PHE A 68 -0.13 -8.80 3.40
C PHE A 68 0.09 -8.84 4.93
N ASN A 69 0.35 -7.68 5.56
CA ASN A 69 0.57 -7.57 7.00
C ASN A 69 -0.66 -7.99 7.82
N VAL A 70 -1.86 -7.60 7.38
CA VAL A 70 -3.13 -7.93 8.06
C VAL A 70 -3.49 -9.41 7.91
N ARG A 71 -3.06 -10.07 6.83
CA ARG A 71 -3.33 -11.50 6.58
C ARG A 71 -2.62 -12.41 7.59
N SER A 72 -1.44 -12.01 8.08
CA SER A 72 -0.63 -12.80 9.00
C SER A 72 -0.55 -12.14 10.37
N SER A 73 -0.98 -12.84 11.42
CA SER A 73 -0.74 -12.43 12.81
C SER A 73 0.73 -12.63 13.23
N GLY A 74 1.47 -13.51 12.55
CA GLY A 74 2.88 -13.80 12.81
C GLY A 74 3.86 -13.17 11.81
N PHE A 75 5.14 -13.55 11.92
CA PHE A 75 6.24 -13.08 11.06
C PHE A 75 6.22 -13.67 9.63
N GLY A 76 5.50 -14.77 9.42
CA GLY A 76 5.38 -15.43 8.11
C GLY A 76 4.42 -14.73 7.14
N ILE A 77 4.71 -13.47 6.78
CA ILE A 77 3.83 -12.64 5.93
C ILE A 77 3.56 -13.28 4.56
N PHE A 78 4.53 -14.03 4.03
CA PHE A 78 4.41 -14.73 2.74
C PHE A 78 4.07 -16.22 2.85
N ARG A 79 3.75 -16.71 4.05
CA ARG A 79 3.39 -18.13 4.23
C ARG A 79 2.01 -18.41 3.64
N ASP A 80 1.82 -19.59 3.07
CA ASP A 80 0.50 -20.06 2.62
C ASP A 80 -0.18 -19.16 1.57
N LEU A 81 0.60 -18.43 0.75
CA LEU A 81 0.05 -17.62 -0.37
C LEU A 81 -0.74 -18.50 -1.36
N GLY A 82 -0.26 -19.72 -1.60
CA GLY A 82 -0.92 -20.70 -2.47
C GLY A 82 -2.25 -21.22 -1.94
N ALA A 83 -2.53 -21.09 -0.64
CA ALA A 83 -3.81 -21.51 -0.07
C ALA A 83 -4.97 -20.56 -0.44
N ASN A 84 -4.66 -19.33 -0.87
CA ASN A 84 -5.64 -18.39 -1.38
C ASN A 84 -5.14 -17.74 -2.69
N PRO A 85 -5.30 -18.42 -3.83
CA PRO A 85 -4.92 -17.87 -5.13
C PRO A 85 -5.75 -16.63 -5.51
N GLY A 86 -6.96 -16.48 -4.96
CA GLY A 86 -7.82 -15.31 -5.18
C GLY A 86 -7.18 -14.02 -4.68
N PHE A 87 -6.49 -14.07 -3.53
CA PHE A 87 -5.77 -12.92 -3.00
C PHE A 87 -4.71 -12.41 -3.99
N LEU A 88 -3.89 -13.31 -4.53
CA LEU A 88 -2.84 -12.94 -5.49
C LEU A 88 -3.42 -12.42 -6.82
N ARG A 89 -4.53 -13.01 -7.29
CA ARG A 89 -5.22 -12.55 -8.50
C ARG A 89 -5.75 -11.13 -8.36
N VAL A 90 -6.41 -10.82 -7.23
CA VAL A 90 -6.93 -9.47 -6.97
C VAL A 90 -5.78 -8.49 -6.77
N TRP A 91 -4.75 -8.87 -6.01
CA TRP A 91 -3.56 -8.05 -5.79
C TRP A 91 -2.88 -7.68 -7.12
N GLY A 92 -2.61 -8.68 -7.97
CA GLY A 92 -2.02 -8.47 -9.29
C GLY A 92 -2.95 -7.68 -10.22
N GLY A 93 -4.26 -7.95 -10.17
CA GLY A 93 -5.26 -7.20 -10.91
C GLY A 93 -5.26 -5.71 -10.57
N ILE A 94 -5.17 -5.35 -9.29
CA ILE A 94 -5.08 -3.93 -8.88
C ILE A 94 -3.80 -3.30 -9.42
N VAL A 95 -2.65 -3.99 -9.36
CA VAL A 95 -1.39 -3.48 -9.91
C VAL A 95 -1.49 -3.25 -11.43
N LEU A 96 -2.11 -4.18 -12.16
CA LEU A 96 -2.35 -4.04 -13.60
C LEU A 96 -3.29 -2.89 -13.93
N ILE A 97 -4.38 -2.73 -13.16
CA ILE A 97 -5.31 -1.61 -13.32
C ILE A 97 -4.61 -0.27 -13.03
N MET A 98 -3.76 -0.20 -12.01
CA MET A 98 -2.95 1.00 -11.74
C MET A 98 -1.99 1.31 -12.89
N ALA A 99 -1.32 0.31 -13.44
CA ALA A 99 -0.47 0.46 -14.62
C ALA A 99 -1.26 0.97 -15.82
N ALA A 100 -2.48 0.46 -16.05
CA ALA A 100 -3.36 0.91 -17.12
C ALA A 100 -3.84 2.35 -16.91
N ILE A 101 -4.24 2.74 -15.69
CA ILE A 101 -4.73 4.10 -15.39
C ILE A 101 -3.60 5.13 -15.53
N ILE A 102 -2.42 4.84 -14.99
CA ILE A 102 -1.28 5.77 -15.01
C ILE A 102 -0.75 5.97 -16.43
N ASN A 103 -0.76 4.91 -17.25
CA ASN A 103 -0.34 4.97 -18.64
C ASN A 103 -1.50 5.27 -19.61
N ALA A 104 -2.72 5.51 -19.11
CA ALA A 104 -3.89 5.77 -19.95
C ALA A 104 -3.70 6.95 -20.92
N PRO A 105 -2.99 8.05 -20.56
CA PRO A 105 -2.71 9.13 -21.50
C PRO A 105 -1.86 8.73 -22.73
N LEU A 106 -1.25 7.54 -22.73
CA LEU A 106 -0.52 6.97 -23.87
C LEU A 106 -1.42 6.16 -24.83
N LEU A 107 -2.66 5.87 -24.44
CA LEU A 107 -3.66 5.18 -25.28
C LEU A 107 -4.29 6.15 -26.30
N PRO A 108 -4.97 5.65 -27.35
CA PRO A 108 -5.60 6.48 -28.38
C PRO A 108 -6.42 7.64 -27.80
N HIS A 109 -6.26 8.82 -28.42
CA HIS A 109 -6.51 10.13 -27.81
C HIS A 109 -7.86 10.31 -27.11
N GLU A 110 -8.96 9.70 -27.58
CA GLU A 110 -10.27 9.94 -26.97
C GLU A 110 -10.49 9.19 -25.65
N ILE A 111 -10.10 7.92 -25.60
CA ILE A 111 -10.30 7.08 -24.40
C ILE A 111 -9.22 7.40 -23.37
N GLY A 112 -7.98 7.57 -23.82
CA GLY A 112 -6.85 7.88 -22.94
C GLY A 112 -6.97 9.23 -22.25
N ALA A 113 -7.42 10.27 -22.96
CA ALA A 113 -7.63 11.59 -22.38
C ALA A 113 -8.79 11.62 -21.39
N TRP A 114 -9.88 10.89 -21.66
CA TRP A 114 -11.02 10.80 -20.74
C TRP A 114 -10.64 10.11 -19.42
N ILE A 115 -9.96 8.96 -19.47
CA ILE A 115 -9.49 8.25 -18.28
C ILE A 115 -8.45 9.08 -17.52
N GLY A 116 -7.49 9.67 -18.24
CA GLY A 116 -6.47 10.54 -17.66
C GLY A 116 -7.06 11.74 -16.92
N ALA A 117 -8.09 12.37 -17.49
CA ALA A 117 -8.82 13.47 -16.85
C ALA A 117 -9.62 13.01 -15.62
N MET A 118 -10.20 11.80 -15.65
CA MET A 118 -10.98 11.26 -14.54
C MET A 118 -10.12 10.96 -13.30
N PHE A 119 -8.91 10.43 -13.51
CA PHE A 119 -7.99 10.07 -12.42
C PHE A 119 -6.90 11.12 -12.16
N SER A 120 -6.84 12.20 -12.96
CA SER A 120 -5.80 13.23 -12.90
C SER A 120 -4.37 12.66 -12.90
N CYS A 121 -4.17 11.57 -13.64
CA CYS A 121 -2.89 10.85 -13.70
C CYS A 121 -2.11 11.24 -14.94
N THR A 122 -0.81 11.50 -14.77
CA THR A 122 0.15 11.67 -15.86
C THR A 122 1.11 10.49 -15.90
N PRO A 123 1.58 10.05 -17.08
CA PRO A 123 2.54 8.96 -17.16
C PRO A 123 3.79 9.29 -16.34
N ILE A 124 4.21 8.32 -15.53
CA ILE A 124 5.41 8.45 -14.70
C ILE A 124 6.55 7.65 -15.33
N HIS A 125 7.76 8.17 -15.26
CA HIS A 125 8.94 7.46 -15.74
C HIS A 125 9.26 6.21 -14.88
N PRO A 126 10.03 5.24 -15.40
CA PRO A 126 10.29 3.97 -14.71
C PRO A 126 10.90 4.11 -13.31
N SER A 127 11.75 5.13 -13.09
CA SER A 127 12.38 5.35 -11.79
C SER A 127 11.37 5.78 -10.71
N GLY A 128 10.33 6.55 -11.10
CA GLY A 128 9.20 6.89 -10.24
C GLY A 128 8.40 5.67 -9.77
N TRP A 129 8.16 4.70 -10.65
CA TRP A 129 7.53 3.41 -10.29
C TRP A 129 8.36 2.66 -9.25
N VAL A 130 9.67 2.55 -9.48
CA VAL A 130 10.59 1.85 -8.57
C VAL A 130 10.63 2.54 -7.21
N LEU A 131 10.74 3.88 -7.19
CA LEU A 131 10.73 4.65 -5.95
C LEU A 131 9.44 4.44 -5.16
N ALA A 132 8.28 4.56 -5.80
CA ALA A 132 6.98 4.34 -5.16
C ALA A 132 6.85 2.91 -4.61
N PHE A 133 7.31 1.90 -5.36
CA PHE A 133 7.31 0.52 -4.90
C PHE A 133 8.23 0.29 -3.70
N LEU A 134 9.47 0.81 -3.73
CA LEU A 134 10.43 0.65 -2.63
C LEU A 134 9.93 1.31 -1.35
N LEU A 135 9.39 2.52 -1.46
CA LEU A 135 8.80 3.23 -0.33
C LEU A 135 7.56 2.51 0.21
N ALA A 136 6.68 2.02 -0.67
CA ALA A 136 5.53 1.21 -0.25
C ALA A 136 5.94 -0.11 0.42
N ALA A 137 7.02 -0.75 -0.05
CA ALA A 137 7.54 -1.98 0.52
C ALA A 137 8.00 -1.81 1.97
N THR A 138 8.32 -0.58 2.42
CA THR A 138 8.63 -0.27 3.84
C THR A 138 7.47 -0.57 4.79
N MET A 139 6.23 -0.66 4.31
CA MET A 139 5.09 -1.09 5.12
C MET A 139 5.30 -2.48 5.72
N LEU A 140 6.01 -3.38 5.01
CA LEU A 140 6.30 -4.74 5.47
C LEU A 140 7.24 -4.77 6.69
N PRO A 141 8.48 -4.24 6.62
CA PRO A 141 9.40 -4.25 7.77
C PRO A 141 8.87 -3.46 8.96
N VAL A 142 8.10 -2.39 8.76
CA VAL A 142 7.54 -1.60 9.86
C VAL A 142 6.50 -2.38 10.67
N ASP A 143 5.69 -3.23 10.03
CA ASP A 143 4.78 -4.12 10.77
C ASP A 143 5.54 -5.28 11.44
N LEU A 144 6.58 -5.81 10.79
CA LEU A 144 7.44 -6.82 11.41
C LEU A 144 8.13 -6.29 12.67
N LEU A 145 8.59 -5.03 12.64
CA LEU A 145 9.18 -4.36 13.79
C LEU A 145 8.16 -4.25 14.95
N ARG A 146 6.93 -3.81 14.65
CA ARG A 146 5.84 -3.79 15.63
C ARG A 146 5.61 -5.18 16.24
N LYS A 147 5.52 -6.22 15.40
CA LYS A 147 5.35 -7.62 15.86
C LYS A 147 6.50 -8.06 16.77
N ALA A 148 7.74 -7.68 16.45
CA ALA A 148 8.90 -7.94 17.29
C ALA A 148 8.81 -7.23 18.65
N MET A 149 8.45 -5.93 18.66
CA MET A 149 8.28 -5.16 19.90
C MET A 149 7.18 -5.74 20.78
N VAL A 150 6.01 -6.04 20.22
CA VAL A 150 4.89 -6.64 20.97
C VAL A 150 5.24 -8.00 21.54
N ARG A 151 6.06 -8.80 20.85
CA ARG A 151 6.54 -10.08 21.35
C ARG A 151 7.59 -9.90 22.46
N ALA A 152 8.46 -8.91 22.37
CA ALA A 152 9.46 -8.63 23.40
C ALA A 152 8.85 -8.08 24.70
N LEU A 153 7.68 -7.42 24.62
CA LEU A 153 6.93 -6.88 25.75
C LEU A 153 6.04 -7.93 26.47
N ARG A 154 5.97 -9.16 25.96
CA ARG A 154 5.18 -10.27 26.52
C ARG A 154 6.09 -11.33 27.12
#